data_AF-A0A7G5LVN5-F1
#
_entry.id   AF-A0A7G5LVN5-F1
#
_cell.length_a   1.000
_cell.length_b   1.000
_cell.length_c   1.000
_cell.angle_alpha   90.00
_cell.angle_beta   90.00
_cell.angle_gamma   90.00
#
_symmetry.space_group_name_H-M   'P 1'
#
loop_
_entity.id
_entity.type
_entity.pdbx_description
1 polymer ?
#
loop_
_entity_poly.entity_id
_entity_poly.type
_entity_poly.pdbx_seq_one_letter_code
_entity_poly.pdbx_strand_id
1 'polypeptide(L)'
;MRITRDEADAVEESDLSARDKAEKLIEFATSDEYELVDDVNPRSLLVAASEYLGYAGAFDRQEEVLAMADAAAGVSAIHPDVVRVGAALSRGLDPAPYADRYRKSGHITPLSAHYMGDLYDEAGEPLAAERWLNIGIRALEHLDPDMVDTGTWDLLLISRRNLRARLGRPMDGYDEEAEAADAHFAIDSDDLGA
;
A
#
# COMPACT_ATOMS: atom_id res chain seq x y z
N MET A 1 27.56 -6.81 -3.43
CA MET A 1 26.59 -7.54 -4.28
C MET A 1 25.53 -6.54 -4.74
N ARG A 2 24.97 -6.66 -5.95
CA ARG A 2 23.98 -5.69 -6.44
C ARG A 2 22.59 -6.22 -6.18
N ILE A 3 21.77 -5.47 -5.45
CA ILE A 3 20.38 -5.81 -5.17
C ILE A 3 19.49 -5.08 -6.18
N THR A 4 18.86 -5.86 -7.06
CA THR A 4 17.89 -5.38 -8.05
C THR A 4 16.46 -5.50 -7.49
N ARG A 5 15.48 -5.01 -8.26
CA ARG A 5 14.05 -5.23 -7.95
C ARG A 5 13.74 -6.72 -7.84
N ASP A 6 14.15 -7.52 -8.83
CA ASP A 6 13.93 -8.97 -8.83
C ASP A 6 14.53 -9.67 -7.59
N GLU A 7 15.68 -9.22 -7.09
CA GLU A 7 16.26 -9.81 -5.87
C GLU A 7 15.49 -9.43 -4.60
N ALA A 8 14.94 -8.22 -4.53
CA ALA A 8 14.05 -7.83 -3.44
C ALA A 8 12.74 -8.63 -3.50
N ASP A 9 12.12 -8.70 -4.68
CA ASP A 9 10.87 -9.42 -4.92
C ASP A 9 11.04 -10.92 -4.65
N ALA A 10 12.18 -11.51 -5.00
CA ALA A 10 12.49 -12.91 -4.67
C ALA A 10 12.49 -13.20 -3.16
N VAL A 11 12.85 -12.22 -2.31
CA VAL A 11 12.71 -12.34 -0.85
C VAL A 11 11.23 -12.30 -0.47
N GLU A 12 10.47 -11.36 -1.03
CA GLU A 12 9.05 -11.17 -0.76
C GLU A 12 8.21 -12.40 -1.15
N GLU A 13 8.56 -13.05 -2.26
CA GLU A 13 7.92 -14.26 -2.81
C GLU A 13 8.41 -15.58 -2.21
N SER A 14 9.52 -15.55 -1.45
CA SER A 14 10.12 -16.78 -0.88
C SER A 14 9.24 -17.46 0.18
N ASP A 15 9.59 -18.70 0.53
CA ASP A 15 8.97 -19.47 1.63
C ASP A 15 9.51 -19.07 3.03
N LEU A 16 10.31 -18.01 3.13
CA LEU A 16 10.84 -17.53 4.40
C LEU A 16 9.70 -17.08 5.34
N SER A 17 9.95 -17.19 6.65
CA SER A 17 9.03 -16.61 7.63
C SER A 17 8.95 -15.09 7.45
N ALA A 18 7.83 -14.46 7.83
CA ALA A 18 7.70 -13.00 7.76
C ALA A 18 8.86 -12.29 8.49
N ARG A 19 9.29 -12.81 9.65
CA ARG A 19 10.43 -12.26 10.36
C ARG A 19 11.74 -12.36 9.56
N ASP A 20 12.00 -13.49 8.92
CA ASP A 20 13.23 -13.69 8.15
C ASP A 20 13.24 -12.86 6.86
N LYS A 21 12.08 -12.71 6.20
CA LYS A 21 11.90 -11.77 5.08
C LYS A 21 12.26 -10.34 5.50
N ALA A 22 11.71 -9.89 6.63
CA ALA A 22 11.98 -8.56 7.15
C ALA A 22 13.47 -8.33 7.43
N GLU A 23 14.12 -9.25 8.15
CA GLU A 23 15.55 -9.08 8.49
C GLU A 23 16.42 -9.10 7.23
N LYS A 24 16.05 -9.88 6.20
CA LYS A 24 16.78 -9.88 4.92
C LYS A 24 16.65 -8.55 4.17
N LEU A 25 15.45 -7.98 4.12
CA LEU A 25 15.22 -6.67 3.50
C LEU A 25 15.90 -5.54 4.30
N ILE A 26 15.94 -5.62 5.63
CA ILE A 26 16.70 -4.69 6.48
C ILE A 26 18.20 -4.81 6.19
N GLU A 27 18.72 -6.04 6.04
CA GLU A 27 20.12 -6.30 5.69
C GLU A 27 20.47 -5.64 4.35
N PHE A 28 19.64 -5.83 3.32
CA PHE A 28 19.81 -5.18 2.02
C PHE A 28 19.80 -3.65 2.13
N ALA A 29 18.92 -3.09 2.95
CA ALA A 29 18.78 -1.64 3.06
C ALA A 29 19.89 -0.94 3.85
N THR A 30 20.56 -1.65 4.76
CA THR A 30 21.44 -1.03 5.78
C THR A 30 22.91 -1.44 5.70
N SER A 31 23.23 -2.52 4.98
CA SER A 31 24.61 -3.00 4.87
C SER A 31 25.36 -2.32 3.71
N ASP A 32 26.58 -1.89 3.98
CA ASP A 32 27.51 -1.35 2.98
C ASP A 32 28.03 -2.44 2.00
N GLU A 33 27.68 -3.72 2.22
CA GLU A 33 28.03 -4.83 1.33
C GLU A 33 27.18 -4.89 0.05
N TYR A 34 26.05 -4.16 0.03
CA TYR A 34 25.08 -4.16 -1.05
C TYR A 34 25.04 -2.82 -1.80
N GLU A 35 24.95 -2.89 -3.12
CA GLU A 35 24.67 -1.76 -4.00
C GLU A 35 23.23 -1.89 -4.49
N LEU A 36 22.35 -0.96 -4.10
CA LEU A 36 20.95 -0.97 -4.52
C LEU A 36 20.80 -0.34 -5.90
N VAL A 37 20.13 -1.04 -6.82
CA VAL A 37 19.98 -0.62 -8.23
C VAL A 37 18.54 -0.87 -8.71
N ASP A 38 18.22 -0.44 -9.94
CA ASP A 38 16.90 -0.65 -10.58
C ASP A 38 15.74 -0.10 -9.74
N ASP A 39 15.88 1.17 -9.33
CA ASP A 39 14.91 1.92 -8.51
C ASP A 39 14.62 1.32 -7.13
N VAL A 40 15.37 0.30 -6.72
CA VAL A 40 15.42 -0.14 -5.33
C VAL A 40 16.15 0.90 -4.50
N ASN A 41 15.53 1.35 -3.42
CA ASN A 41 16.11 2.30 -2.50
C ASN A 41 15.94 1.84 -1.05
N PRO A 42 16.79 2.32 -0.11
CA PRO A 42 16.73 1.85 1.26
C PRO A 42 15.37 2.12 1.91
N ARG A 43 14.72 3.26 1.61
CA ARG A 43 13.42 3.60 2.19
C ARG A 43 12.34 2.59 1.79
N SER A 44 12.26 2.18 0.51
CA SER A 44 11.26 1.19 0.08
C SER A 44 11.47 -0.17 0.72
N LEU A 45 12.72 -0.64 0.81
CA LEU A 45 13.05 -1.93 1.44
C LEU A 45 12.70 -1.93 2.95
N LEU A 46 12.98 -0.84 3.65
CA LEU A 46 12.67 -0.73 5.08
C LEU A 46 11.15 -0.67 5.33
N VAL A 47 10.38 -0.02 4.45
CA VAL A 47 8.91 -0.04 4.55
C VAL A 47 8.38 -1.46 4.33
N ALA A 48 8.79 -2.16 3.27
CA ALA A 48 8.38 -3.55 3.03
C ALA A 48 8.77 -4.48 4.20
N ALA A 49 10.00 -4.35 4.72
CA ALA A 49 10.44 -5.09 5.89
C ALA A 49 9.54 -4.85 7.12
N SER A 50 9.10 -3.61 7.31
CA SER A 50 8.23 -3.25 8.42
C SER A 50 6.83 -3.87 8.30
N GLU A 51 6.29 -4.05 7.09
CA GLU A 51 5.01 -4.74 6.88
C GLU A 51 5.10 -6.19 7.34
N TYR A 52 6.18 -6.89 6.96
CA TYR A 52 6.44 -8.25 7.43
C TYR A 52 6.64 -8.36 8.94
N LEU A 53 7.29 -7.38 9.58
CA LEU A 53 7.37 -7.33 11.04
C LEU A 53 5.99 -7.17 11.68
N GLY A 54 5.11 -6.38 11.05
CA GLY A 54 3.70 -6.27 11.42
C GLY A 54 2.97 -7.62 11.35
N TYR A 55 3.11 -8.34 10.23
CA TYR A 55 2.55 -9.70 10.08
C TYR A 55 3.10 -10.70 11.09
N ALA A 56 4.36 -10.55 11.50
CA ALA A 56 4.99 -11.35 12.54
C ALA A 56 4.59 -10.92 13.97
N GLY A 57 3.80 -9.86 14.14
CA GLY A 57 3.43 -9.29 15.45
C GLY A 57 4.60 -8.62 16.19
N ALA A 58 5.72 -8.35 15.50
CA ALA A 58 6.93 -7.78 16.06
C ALA A 58 6.88 -6.24 16.07
N PHE A 59 5.82 -5.68 16.65
CA PHE A 59 5.47 -4.25 16.53
C PHE A 59 6.53 -3.27 17.07
N ASP A 60 7.27 -3.63 18.12
CA ASP A 60 8.33 -2.77 18.64
C ASP A 60 9.48 -2.65 17.63
N ARG A 61 9.87 -3.79 17.03
CA ARG A 61 10.88 -3.85 15.97
C ARG A 61 10.39 -3.17 14.69
N GLN A 62 9.10 -3.32 14.38
CA GLN A 62 8.47 -2.62 13.27
C GLN A 62 8.62 -1.11 13.38
N GLU A 63 8.36 -0.52 14.57
CA GLU A 63 8.50 0.92 14.77
C GLU A 63 9.96 1.38 14.66
N GLU A 64 10.92 0.60 15.17
CA GLU A 64 12.35 0.89 14.97
C GLU A 64 12.70 0.96 13.48
N VAL A 65 12.19 0.02 12.68
CA VAL A 65 12.45 -0.05 11.24
C VAL A 65 11.76 1.07 10.49
N LEU A 66 10.55 1.45 10.87
CA LEU A 66 9.86 2.60 10.29
C LEU A 66 10.57 3.93 10.63
N ALA A 67 11.15 4.05 11.82
CA ALA A 67 12.00 5.20 12.16
C ALA A 67 13.28 5.26 11.31
N MET A 68 13.87 4.10 10.97
CA MET A 68 14.97 4.02 10.01
C MET A 68 14.51 4.42 8.60
N ALA A 69 13.33 3.94 8.17
CA ALA A 69 12.74 4.30 6.87
C ALA A 69 12.50 5.81 6.76
N ASP A 70 12.05 6.46 7.83
CA ASP A 70 11.82 7.91 7.87
C ASP A 70 13.09 8.72 7.57
N ALA A 71 14.27 8.23 7.99
CA ALA A 71 15.57 8.84 7.74
C ALA A 71 16.27 8.37 6.46
N ALA A 72 15.77 7.31 5.82
CA ALA A 72 16.37 6.70 4.65
C ALA A 72 16.09 7.50 3.36
N ALA A 73 17.04 7.45 2.43
CA ALA A 73 16.92 8.05 1.11
C ALA A 73 15.95 7.28 0.20
N GLY A 74 15.35 7.99 -0.76
CA GLY A 74 14.45 7.43 -1.76
C GLY A 74 12.97 7.60 -1.42
N VAL A 75 12.14 6.89 -2.17
CA VAL A 75 10.68 6.92 -2.05
C VAL A 75 10.16 5.50 -1.88
N SER A 76 9.06 5.36 -1.13
CA SER A 76 8.35 4.09 -1.02
C SER A 76 6.97 4.26 -1.63
N ALA A 77 6.48 3.21 -2.28
CA ALA A 77 5.12 3.17 -2.83
C ALA A 77 4.07 3.31 -1.72
N ILE A 78 4.34 2.68 -0.58
CA ILE A 78 3.58 2.82 0.66
C ILE A 78 4.27 3.80 1.59
N HIS A 79 3.54 4.82 2.05
CA HIS A 79 4.06 5.77 3.02
C HIS A 79 4.20 5.09 4.40
N PRO A 80 5.30 5.30 5.16
CA PRO A 80 5.53 4.64 6.46
C PRO A 80 4.36 4.78 7.45
N ASP A 81 3.67 5.92 7.45
CA ASP A 81 2.51 6.15 8.30
C ASP A 81 1.31 5.26 7.99
N VAL A 82 1.16 4.77 6.76
CA VAL A 82 0.12 3.80 6.40
C VAL A 82 0.39 2.47 7.12
N VAL A 83 1.66 2.04 7.16
CA VAL A 83 2.05 0.84 7.90
C VAL A 83 1.82 1.01 9.41
N ARG A 84 2.10 2.21 9.96
CA ARG A 84 1.79 2.52 11.36
C ARG A 84 0.29 2.51 11.67
N VAL A 85 -0.55 2.95 10.72
CA VAL A 85 -2.02 2.83 10.85
C VAL A 85 -2.41 1.35 10.94
N GLY A 86 -1.91 0.50 10.04
CA GLY A 86 -2.17 -0.93 10.08
C GLY A 86 -1.76 -1.55 11.42
N ALA A 87 -0.55 -1.25 11.90
CA ALA A 87 -0.06 -1.71 13.19
C ALA A 87 -0.93 -1.24 14.38
N ALA A 88 -1.39 0.00 14.37
CA ALA A 88 -2.28 0.54 15.40
C ALA A 88 -3.63 -0.19 15.39
N LEU A 89 -4.24 -0.37 14.21
CA LEU A 89 -5.51 -1.07 14.03
C LEU A 89 -5.43 -2.54 14.49
N SER A 90 -4.40 -3.28 14.08
CA SER A 90 -4.20 -4.68 14.50
C SER A 90 -4.06 -4.85 16.02
N ARG A 91 -3.66 -3.79 16.73
CA ARG A 91 -3.49 -3.77 18.19
C ARG A 91 -4.67 -3.15 18.93
N GLY A 92 -5.71 -2.69 18.22
CA GLY A 92 -6.83 -1.96 18.81
C GLY A 92 -6.43 -0.62 19.43
N LEU A 93 -5.38 0.02 18.89
CA LEU A 93 -4.90 1.35 19.29
C LEU A 93 -5.49 2.43 18.36
N ASP A 94 -5.44 3.68 18.79
CA ASP A 94 -5.89 4.81 17.98
C ASP A 94 -4.95 5.06 16.77
N PRO A 95 -5.41 4.86 15.52
CA PRO A 95 -4.60 5.09 14.33
C PRO A 95 -4.57 6.57 13.90
N ALA A 96 -5.45 7.42 14.46
CA ALA A 96 -5.67 8.77 13.97
C ALA A 96 -4.40 9.64 13.89
N PRO A 97 -3.45 9.58 14.85
CA PRO A 97 -2.22 10.39 14.75
C PRO A 97 -1.40 10.11 13.49
N TYR A 98 -1.32 8.83 13.08
CA TYR A 98 -0.55 8.41 11.90
C TYR A 98 -1.31 8.75 10.61
N ALA A 99 -2.62 8.47 10.59
CA ALA A 99 -3.50 8.83 9.48
C ALA A 99 -3.48 10.34 9.21
N ASP A 100 -3.51 11.18 10.25
CA ASP A 100 -3.44 12.63 10.11
C ASP A 100 -2.06 13.13 9.69
N ARG A 101 -0.98 12.50 10.15
CA ARG A 101 0.38 12.84 9.71
C ARG A 101 0.54 12.53 8.22
N TYR A 102 0.08 11.37 7.78
CA TYR A 102 0.06 11.03 6.35
C TYR A 102 -0.77 12.02 5.55
N ARG A 103 -2.01 12.32 5.99
CA ARG A 103 -2.90 13.31 5.35
C ARG A 103 -2.25 14.69 5.19
N LYS A 104 -1.40 15.09 6.13
CA LYS A 104 -0.72 16.40 6.14
C LYS A 104 0.64 16.39 5.47
N SER A 105 1.13 15.23 5.01
CA SER A 105 2.47 15.12 4.40
C SER A 105 2.57 15.86 3.06
N GLY A 106 1.45 16.08 2.37
CA GLY A 106 1.42 16.60 1.01
C GLY A 106 1.82 15.57 -0.07
N HIS A 107 2.09 14.33 0.34
CA HIS A 107 2.55 13.24 -0.52
C HIS A 107 1.56 12.07 -0.49
N ILE A 108 0.28 12.36 -0.71
CA ILE A 108 -0.73 11.31 -0.81
C ILE A 108 -0.58 10.60 -2.14
N THR A 109 -0.22 9.31 -2.09
CA THR A 109 -0.27 8.45 -3.27
C THR A 109 -1.60 7.71 -3.31
N PRO A 110 -2.14 7.48 -4.52
CA PRO A 110 -3.37 6.71 -4.71
C PRO A 110 -3.28 5.30 -4.13
N LEU A 111 -2.16 4.60 -4.35
CA LEU A 111 -1.92 3.27 -3.82
C LEU A 111 -1.90 3.25 -2.29
N SER A 112 -1.21 4.19 -1.65
CA SER A 112 -1.24 4.29 -0.18
C SER A 112 -2.63 4.64 0.37
N ALA A 113 -3.43 5.42 -0.37
CA ALA A 113 -4.81 5.73 0.02
C ALA A 113 -5.76 4.54 -0.15
N HIS A 114 -5.56 3.73 -1.20
CA HIS A 114 -6.23 2.45 -1.38
C HIS A 114 -5.89 1.52 -0.22
N TYR A 115 -4.60 1.36 0.10
CA TYR A 115 -4.18 0.48 1.20
C TYR A 115 -4.73 0.94 2.56
N MET A 116 -4.78 2.25 2.81
CA MET A 116 -5.49 2.80 3.97
C MET A 116 -6.98 2.42 4.00
N GLY A 117 -7.64 2.41 2.83
CA GLY A 117 -9.01 1.94 2.68
C GLY A 117 -9.19 0.50 3.16
N ASP A 118 -8.35 -0.40 2.66
CA ASP A 118 -8.39 -1.82 3.02
C ASP A 118 -8.13 -2.04 4.51
N LEU A 119 -7.11 -1.41 5.08
CA LEU A 119 -6.78 -1.53 6.51
C LEU A 119 -7.96 -1.13 7.41
N TYR A 120 -8.65 -0.03 7.09
CA TYR A 120 -9.82 0.40 7.87
C TYR A 120 -11.04 -0.51 7.64
N ASP A 121 -11.25 -1.03 6.43
CA ASP A 121 -12.36 -1.94 6.15
C ASP A 121 -12.20 -3.27 6.90
N GLU A 122 -10.99 -3.84 6.87
CA GLU A 122 -10.62 -5.04 7.63
C GLU A 122 -10.77 -4.84 9.15
N ALA A 123 -10.45 -3.64 9.65
CA ALA A 123 -10.63 -3.28 11.04
C ALA A 123 -12.10 -3.02 11.43
N GLY A 124 -13.05 -3.12 10.50
CA GLY A 124 -14.47 -2.88 10.76
C GLY A 124 -14.85 -1.40 10.88
N GLU A 125 -14.06 -0.51 10.27
CA GLU A 125 -14.26 0.95 10.26
C GLU A 125 -14.63 1.47 8.85
N PRO A 126 -15.77 1.04 8.28
CA PRO A 126 -16.07 1.23 6.86
C PRO A 126 -16.23 2.71 6.45
N LEU A 127 -16.57 3.60 7.38
CA LEU A 127 -16.64 5.04 7.09
C LEU A 127 -15.25 5.67 6.94
N ALA A 128 -14.27 5.18 7.69
CA ALA A 128 -12.88 5.59 7.55
C ALA A 128 -12.30 5.03 6.25
N ALA A 129 -12.62 3.76 5.93
CA ALA A 129 -12.26 3.14 4.66
C ALA A 129 -12.78 3.95 3.45
N GLU A 130 -14.08 4.25 3.43
CA GLU A 130 -14.70 5.04 2.35
C GLU A 130 -14.04 6.42 2.22
N ARG A 131 -13.67 7.05 3.33
CA ARG A 131 -12.97 8.35 3.29
C ARG A 131 -11.62 8.24 2.59
N TRP A 132 -10.82 7.22 2.91
CA TRP A 132 -9.49 7.05 2.31
C TRP A 132 -9.55 6.67 0.83
N LEU A 133 -10.51 5.83 0.44
CA LEU A 133 -10.75 5.54 -0.99
C LEU A 133 -11.12 6.81 -1.77
N ASN A 134 -11.98 7.67 -1.22
CA ASN A 134 -12.29 8.96 -1.86
C ASN A 134 -11.09 9.93 -1.89
N ILE A 135 -10.21 9.88 -0.89
CA ILE A 135 -8.96 10.66 -0.91
C ILE A 135 -8.05 10.16 -2.04
N GLY A 136 -7.94 8.85 -2.24
CA GLY A 136 -7.16 8.24 -3.32
C GLY A 136 -7.65 8.62 -4.71
N ILE A 137 -8.97 8.55 -4.95
CA ILE A 137 -9.60 8.97 -6.21
C ILE A 137 -9.26 10.45 -6.49
N ARG A 138 -9.46 11.33 -5.49
CA ARG A 138 -9.13 12.75 -5.65
C ARG A 138 -7.64 12.98 -5.90
N ALA A 139 -6.75 12.18 -5.32
CA ALA A 139 -5.33 12.30 -5.59
C ALA A 139 -5.02 11.98 -7.06
N LEU A 140 -5.64 10.94 -7.64
CA LEU A 140 -5.50 10.60 -9.06
C LEU A 140 -6.07 11.67 -10.00
N GLU A 141 -7.24 12.25 -9.69
CA GLU A 141 -7.87 13.28 -10.51
C GLU A 141 -7.00 14.54 -10.70
N HIS A 142 -6.04 14.77 -9.80
CA HIS A 142 -5.13 15.90 -9.86
C HIS A 142 -3.76 15.55 -10.46
N LEU A 143 -3.53 14.28 -10.83
CA LEU A 143 -2.36 13.90 -11.61
C LEU A 143 -2.55 14.27 -13.08
N ASP A 144 -1.43 14.42 -13.78
CA ASP A 144 -1.43 14.51 -15.24
C ASP A 144 -2.09 13.22 -15.81
N PRO A 145 -3.07 13.30 -16.72
CA PRO A 145 -3.69 12.13 -17.34
C PRO A 145 -2.68 11.12 -17.91
N ASP A 146 -1.54 11.58 -18.42
CA ASP A 146 -0.48 10.70 -18.94
C ASP A 146 0.31 9.98 -17.82
N MET A 147 0.13 10.41 -16.57
CA MET A 147 0.73 9.85 -15.35
C MET A 147 -0.29 9.07 -14.51
N VAL A 148 -1.55 8.98 -14.94
CA VAL A 148 -2.57 8.17 -14.28
C VAL A 148 -2.30 6.71 -14.57
N ASP A 149 -1.88 5.97 -13.55
CA ASP A 149 -1.88 4.53 -13.57
C ASP A 149 -3.33 4.02 -13.56
N THR A 150 -3.80 3.53 -14.71
CA THR A 150 -5.16 3.02 -14.88
C THR A 150 -5.44 1.83 -13.97
N GLY A 151 -4.44 1.01 -13.64
CA GLY A 151 -4.61 -0.10 -12.71
C GLY A 151 -4.94 0.37 -11.30
N THR A 152 -4.23 1.39 -10.80
CA THR A 152 -4.53 1.97 -9.48
C THR A 152 -5.86 2.73 -9.48
N TRP A 153 -6.26 3.34 -10.60
CA TRP A 153 -7.58 3.96 -10.76
C TRP A 153 -8.70 2.93 -10.63
N ASP A 154 -8.64 1.85 -11.41
CA ASP A 154 -9.65 0.79 -11.40
C ASP A 154 -9.75 0.13 -10.01
N LEU A 155 -8.60 -0.12 -9.37
CA LEU A 155 -8.54 -0.69 -8.03
C LEU A 155 -9.29 0.19 -7.01
N LEU A 156 -9.07 1.50 -7.01
CA LEU A 156 -9.77 2.44 -6.12
C LEU A 156 -11.28 2.48 -6.38
N LEU A 157 -11.68 2.54 -7.65
CA LEU A 157 -13.07 2.57 -8.05
C LEU A 157 -13.81 1.29 -7.63
N ILE A 158 -13.24 0.13 -7.93
CA ILE A 158 -13.81 -1.18 -7.59
C ILE A 158 -13.90 -1.37 -6.06
N SER A 159 -12.82 -1.09 -5.32
CA SER A 159 -12.84 -1.16 -3.84
C SER A 159 -13.92 -0.25 -3.26
N ARG A 160 -14.05 0.98 -3.77
CA ARG A 160 -15.08 1.94 -3.32
C ARG A 160 -16.48 1.45 -3.62
N ARG A 161 -16.76 1.00 -4.85
CA ARG A 161 -18.06 0.47 -5.27
C ARG A 161 -18.48 -0.69 -4.36
N ASN A 162 -17.57 -1.65 -4.15
CA ASN A 162 -17.84 -2.83 -3.32
C ASN A 162 -18.15 -2.45 -1.86
N LEU A 163 -17.39 -1.53 -1.28
CA LEU A 163 -17.65 -0.99 0.06
C LEU A 163 -19.01 -0.30 0.15
N ARG A 164 -19.32 0.58 -0.82
CA ARG A 164 -20.59 1.32 -0.87
C ARG A 164 -21.80 0.41 -1.03
N ALA A 165 -21.69 -0.62 -1.85
CA ALA A 165 -22.72 -1.64 -2.02
C ALA A 165 -22.98 -2.38 -0.69
N ARG A 166 -21.93 -2.80 0.03
CA ARG A 166 -22.06 -3.40 1.37
C ARG A 166 -22.73 -2.46 2.38
N LEU A 167 -22.51 -1.15 2.25
CA LEU A 167 -23.14 -0.12 3.07
C LEU A 167 -24.57 0.27 2.62
N GLY A 168 -25.09 -0.32 1.54
CA GLY A 168 -26.42 -0.02 1.00
C GLY A 168 -26.55 1.40 0.44
N ARG A 169 -25.45 2.01 0.00
CA ARG A 169 -25.46 3.34 -0.61
C ARG A 169 -25.95 3.26 -2.06
N PRO A 170 -26.65 4.30 -2.57
CA PRO A 170 -26.97 4.36 -3.99
C PRO A 170 -25.69 4.50 -4.82
N MET A 171 -25.74 3.94 -6.03
CA MET A 171 -24.66 4.11 -7.00
C MET A 171 -24.49 5.59 -7.38
N ASP A 172 -23.24 5.99 -7.62
CA ASP A 172 -22.88 7.26 -8.26
C ASP A 172 -21.98 7.02 -9.48
N GLY A 173 -21.56 8.11 -10.14
CA GLY A 173 -20.80 8.01 -11.40
C GLY A 173 -19.48 7.22 -11.28
N TYR A 174 -18.82 7.24 -10.13
CA TYR A 174 -17.62 6.42 -9.91
C TYR A 174 -17.97 4.94 -9.77
N ASP A 175 -19.15 4.63 -9.21
CA ASP A 175 -19.63 3.25 -9.10
C ASP A 175 -20.02 2.69 -10.49
N GLU A 176 -20.56 3.54 -11.38
CA GLU A 176 -20.84 3.19 -12.79
C GLU A 176 -19.54 2.98 -13.59
N GLU A 177 -18.53 3.84 -13.39
CA GLU A 177 -17.21 3.69 -14.00
C GLU A 177 -16.50 2.41 -13.54
N ALA A 178 -16.60 2.08 -12.25
CA ALA A 178 -16.10 0.82 -11.71
C ALA A 178 -16.71 -0.41 -12.41
N GLU A 179 -18.02 -0.40 -12.71
CA GLU A 179 -18.67 -1.49 -13.45
C GLU A 179 -18.15 -1.63 -14.89
N ALA A 180 -17.84 -0.51 -15.56
CA ALA A 180 -17.27 -0.54 -16.90
C ALA A 180 -15.85 -1.12 -16.92
N ALA A 181 -15.02 -0.78 -15.93
CA ALA A 181 -13.67 -1.33 -15.76
C ALA A 181 -13.70 -2.85 -15.48
N ASP A 182 -14.56 -3.29 -14.55
CA ASP A 182 -14.70 -4.72 -14.16
C ASP A 182 -15.10 -5.61 -15.36
N ALA A 183 -15.97 -5.08 -16.24
CA ALA A 183 -16.38 -5.77 -17.46
C ALA A 183 -15.22 -5.91 -18.47
N HIS A 184 -14.26 -4.99 -18.49
CA HIS A 184 -13.10 -5.05 -19.39
C HIS A 184 -12.14 -6.18 -18.99
N PHE A 185 -11.87 -6.33 -17.69
CA PHE A 185 -11.04 -7.43 -17.17
C PHE A 185 -11.65 -8.83 -17.40
N ALA A 186 -12.98 -8.94 -17.36
CA ALA A 186 -13.68 -10.20 -17.62
C ALA A 186 -13.58 -10.62 -19.09
N ILE A 187 -13.62 -9.68 -20.05
CA ILE A 187 -13.55 -9.96 -21.48
C ILE A 187 -12.13 -10.39 -21.91
N ASP A 188 -11.09 -9.74 -21.38
CA ASP A 188 -9.69 -10.09 -21.71
C ASP A 188 -9.28 -11.47 -21.17
N SER A 189 -9.94 -11.97 -20.12
CA SER A 189 -9.71 -13.33 -19.60
C SER A 189 -10.33 -14.44 -20.46
N ASP A 190 -11.37 -14.14 -21.24
CA ASP A 190 -12.04 -15.11 -22.12
C ASP A 190 -11.29 -15.27 -23.47
N ASP A 191 -10.57 -14.24 -23.93
CA ASP A 191 -9.81 -14.28 -25.20
C ASP A 191 -8.44 -15.00 -25.09
N LEU A 192 -7.98 -15.33 -23.88
CA LEU A 192 -6.81 -16.21 -23.64
C LEU A 192 -7.20 -17.70 -23.48
N GLY A 193 -8.49 -18.01 -23.62
CA GLY A 193 -9.08 -19.33 -23.40
C GLY A 193 -9.75 -19.98 -24.62
N ALA A 194 -9.29 -19.70 -25.85
CA ALA A 194 -9.80 -20.34 -27.08
C ALA A 194 -8.69 -20.95 -27.96
#